data_AF-A0A4Y2UDA2-F1
#
_entry.id   AF-A0A4Y2UDA2-F1
#
_cell.length_a   1.000
_cell.length_b   1.000
_cell.length_c   1.000
_cell.angle_alpha   90.00
_cell.angle_beta   90.00
_cell.angle_gamma   90.00
#
_symmetry.space_group_name_H-M   'P 1'
#
loop_
_entity.id
_entity.type
_entity.pdbx_description
1 polymer ?
#
loop_
_entity_poly.entity_id
_entity_poly.type
_entity_poly.pdbx_seq_one_letter_code
_entity_poly.pdbx_strand_id
1 'polypeptide(L)'
;MKHGRIATTLAKIRSRFWIPEGRQIVQKIIRKCLISKRYSAKSADQLASQLPEDKIAQTPPFYTCSVDFAGPIYVKNLERDAEILYRFVYMRYYKSSESRTCTYHDYGIFFNGV
;
A
#
# COMPACT_ATOMS: atom_id res chain seq x y z
N MET A 1 -23.65 -4.34 -5.52
CA MET A 1 -24.28 -3.00 -5.58
C MET A 1 -23.97 -2.39 -6.95
N LYS A 2 -24.98 -2.14 -7.81
CA LYS A 2 -24.75 -1.77 -9.23
C LYS A 2 -24.50 -0.26 -9.38
N HIS A 3 -23.26 0.15 -9.65
CA HIS A 3 -22.95 1.52 -10.06
C HIS A 3 -23.38 1.73 -11.52
N GLY A 4 -24.63 2.17 -11.72
CA GLY A 4 -25.19 2.40 -13.05
C GLY A 4 -24.48 3.56 -13.74
N ARG A 5 -23.84 3.29 -14.88
CA ARG A 5 -23.39 4.33 -15.82
C ARG A 5 -24.60 5.18 -16.23
N ILE A 6 -24.35 6.39 -16.73
CA ILE A 6 -25.40 7.34 -17.16
C ILE A 6 -26.50 6.66 -17.99
N ALA A 7 -26.13 5.76 -18.91
CA ALA A 7 -27.05 5.01 -19.75
C ALA A 7 -28.02 4.11 -18.96
N THR A 8 -27.52 3.38 -17.95
CA THR A 8 -28.33 2.46 -17.14
C THR A 8 -29.34 3.22 -16.28
N THR A 9 -28.91 4.32 -15.66
CA THR A 9 -29.77 5.18 -14.86
C THR A 9 -30.83 5.84 -15.72
N LEU A 10 -30.45 6.31 -16.92
CA LEU A 10 -31.37 6.94 -17.86
C LEU A 10 -32.40 5.94 -18.42
N ALA A 11 -32.00 4.70 -18.71
CA ALA A 11 -32.92 3.65 -19.17
C ALA A 11 -33.98 3.33 -18.11
N LYS A 12 -33.60 3.27 -16.83
CA LYS A 12 -34.52 3.03 -15.72
C LYS A 12 -35.49 4.19 -15.47
N ILE A 13 -35.06 5.42 -15.73
CA ILE A 13 -35.95 6.59 -15.66
C ILE A 13 -36.93 6.57 -16.84
N ARG A 14 -36.45 6.25 -18.05
CA ARG A 14 -37.27 6.18 -19.26
C ARG A 14 -38.34 5.09 -19.24
N SER A 15 -38.17 4.05 -18.44
CA SER A 15 -39.21 3.03 -18.28
C SER A 15 -40.44 3.52 -17.48
N ARG A 16 -40.38 4.71 -16.88
CA ARG A 16 -41.48 5.29 -16.09
C ARG A 16 -41.81 6.74 -16.47
N PHE A 17 -40.85 7.50 -16.98
CA PHE A 17 -40.99 8.93 -17.23
C PHE A 17 -40.30 9.34 -18.53
N TRP A 18 -40.94 10.22 -19.29
CA TRP A 18 -40.32 10.87 -20.45
C TRP A 18 -39.88 12.29 -20.09
N ILE A 19 -38.62 12.42 -19.66
CA ILE A 19 -38.05 13.71 -19.23
C ILE A 19 -37.24 14.31 -20.39
N PRO A 20 -37.62 15.50 -20.90
CA PRO A 20 -36.82 16.26 -21.86
C PRO A 20 -35.40 16.48 -21.32
N GLU A 21 -34.39 16.30 -22.17
CA GLU A 21 -32.98 16.44 -21.79
C GLU A 21 -32.52 15.60 -20.58
N GLY A 22 -33.24 14.53 -20.22
CA GLY A 22 -32.98 13.74 -19.00
C GLY A 22 -31.54 13.21 -18.88
N ARG A 23 -30.83 13.03 -20.01
CA ARG A 23 -29.41 12.67 -20.01
C ARG A 23 -28.54 13.71 -19.31
N GLN A 24 -28.80 15.00 -19.51
CA GLN A 24 -28.02 16.09 -18.90
C GLN A 24 -28.21 16.11 -17.38
N ILE A 25 -29.46 15.96 -16.93
CA ILE A 25 -29.82 15.90 -15.51
C ILE A 25 -29.13 14.71 -14.83
N VAL A 26 -29.25 13.52 -15.42
CA VAL A 26 -28.61 12.30 -14.90
C VAL A 26 -27.10 12.46 -14.83
N GLN A 27 -26.48 13.04 -15.85
CA GLN A 27 -25.04 13.31 -15.87
C GLN A 27 -24.63 14.30 -14.77
N LYS A 28 -25.40 15.36 -14.54
CA LYS A 28 -25.17 16.35 -13.47
C LYS A 28 -25.23 15.70 -12.08
N ILE A 29 -26.21 14.82 -11.85
CA ILE A 29 -26.37 14.10 -10.57
C ILE A 29 -25.23 13.09 -10.37
N ILE A 30 -24.93 12.25 -11.37
CA ILE A 30 -23.89 11.22 -11.27
C ILE A 30 -22.50 11.86 -11.04
N ARG A 31 -22.20 13.00 -11.68
CA ARG A 31 -20.95 13.75 -11.47
C ARG A 31 -20.81 14.31 -10.05
N LYS A 32 -21.91 14.58 -9.34
CA LYS A 32 -21.89 15.04 -7.94
C LYS A 32 -21.79 13.88 -6.93
N CYS A 33 -22.11 12.66 -7.34
CA CYS A 33 -22.05 11.50 -6.47
C CYS A 33 -20.60 11.08 -6.17
N LEU A 34 -20.18 11.19 -4.90
CA LEU A 34 -18.84 10.81 -4.44
C LEU A 34 -18.56 9.33 -4.66
N ILE A 35 -19.57 8.47 -4.50
CA ILE A 35 -19.45 7.03 -4.71
C ILE A 35 -19.11 6.77 -6.18
N SER A 36 -19.86 7.38 -7.12
CA SER A 36 -19.57 7.27 -8.55
C SER A 36 -18.18 7.80 -8.92
N LYS A 37 -17.74 8.90 -8.30
CA LYS A 37 -16.37 9.42 -8.50
C LYS A 37 -15.31 8.44 -8.06
N ARG A 38 -15.47 7.81 -6.89
CA ARG A 38 -14.51 6.82 -6.37
C ARG A 38 -14.36 5.62 -7.30
N TYR A 39 -15.47 5.07 -7.78
CA TYR A 39 -15.44 3.91 -8.69
C TYR A 39 -15.03 4.27 -10.12
N SER A 40 -15.15 5.55 -10.52
CA SER A 40 -14.69 6.05 -11.81
C SER A 40 -13.27 6.63 -11.77
N ALA A 41 -12.63 6.67 -10.59
CA ALA A 41 -11.29 7.20 -10.45
C ALA A 41 -10.31 6.33 -11.24
N LYS A 42 -9.44 6.98 -12.02
CA LYS A 42 -8.33 6.28 -12.68
C LYS A 42 -7.29 5.93 -11.63
N SER A 43 -6.59 4.82 -11.82
CA SER A 43 -5.37 4.51 -11.07
C SER A 43 -4.41 5.69 -11.19
N ALA A 44 -3.85 6.14 -10.07
CA ALA A 44 -2.77 7.10 -10.11
C ALA A 44 -1.54 6.42 -10.70
N ASP A 45 -0.83 7.12 -11.60
CA ASP A 45 0.50 6.67 -12.01
C ASP A 45 1.42 6.83 -10.80
N GLN A 46 2.09 5.74 -10.42
CA GLN A 46 3.06 5.76 -9.35
C GLN A 46 4.28 6.54 -9.85
N LEU A 47 4.40 7.80 -9.42
CA LEU A 47 5.63 8.58 -9.60
C LEU A 47 6.73 7.87 -8.79
N ALA A 48 7.64 7.18 -9.50
CA ALA A 48 8.82 6.62 -8.86
C ALA A 48 9.67 7.78 -8.34
N SER A 49 9.78 7.91 -7.02
CA SER A 49 10.72 8.85 -6.41
C SER A 49 12.15 8.47 -6.79
N GLN A 50 13.03 9.46 -6.95
CA GLN A 50 14.46 9.20 -7.07
C GLN A 50 14.89 8.37 -5.84
N LEU A 51 15.48 7.21 -6.09
CA LEU A 51 16.03 6.38 -5.02
C LEU A 51 17.23 7.12 -4.41
N PRO A 52 17.42 7.07 -3.08
CA PRO A 52 18.58 7.66 -2.44
C PRO A 52 19.86 7.00 -2.96
N GLU A 53 20.93 7.80 -3.06
CA GLU A 53 22.21 7.40 -3.63
C GLU A 53 22.81 6.16 -2.92
N ASP A 54 22.59 6.06 -1.61
CA ASP A 54 22.97 4.91 -0.77
C ASP A 54 22.38 3.56 -1.23
N LYS A 55 21.30 3.57 -2.00
CA LYS A 55 20.66 2.36 -2.56
C LYS A 55 21.14 2.02 -3.98
N ILE A 56 21.82 2.96 -4.64
CA ILE A 56 22.23 2.83 -6.05
C ILE A 56 23.75 2.63 -6.15
N ALA A 57 24.51 3.18 -5.21
CA ALA A 57 25.97 3.12 -5.21
C ALA A 57 26.48 1.67 -5.05
N GLN A 58 27.43 1.29 -5.91
CA GLN A 58 28.17 0.03 -5.76
C GLN A 58 29.23 0.22 -4.68
N THR A 59 28.90 -0.16 -3.45
CA THR A 59 29.80 -0.06 -2.31
C THR A 59 30.38 -1.44 -1.94
N PRO A 60 31.55 -1.50 -1.28
CA PRO A 60 32.08 -2.74 -0.73
C PRO A 60 31.07 -3.48 0.16
N PRO A 61 31.18 -4.82 0.30
CA PRO A 61 30.35 -5.56 1.26
C PRO A 61 30.45 -4.96 2.66
N PHE A 62 29.32 -4.85 3.35
CA PHE A 62 29.19 -4.24 4.68
C PHE A 62 29.46 -2.72 4.79
N TYR A 63 29.59 -1.99 3.68
CA TYR A 63 29.80 -0.53 3.71
C TYR A 63 28.58 0.25 4.22
N THR A 64 27.37 -0.17 3.84
CA THR A 64 26.10 0.40 4.31
C THR A 64 25.25 -0.71 4.92
N CYS A 65 24.78 -0.50 6.16
CA CYS A 65 23.77 -1.35 6.78
C CYS A 65 22.49 -0.54 6.97
N SER A 66 21.34 -1.17 6.73
CA SER A 66 20.04 -0.58 7.07
C SER A 66 19.45 -1.34 8.25
N VAL A 67 19.00 -0.57 9.24
CA VAL A 67 18.34 -1.03 10.46
C VAL A 67 16.85 -0.74 10.29
N ASP A 68 16.01 -1.77 10.32
CA ASP A 68 14.56 -1.60 10.37
C ASP A 68 14.01 -2.10 11.70
N PHE A 69 13.08 -1.36 12.27
CA PHE A 69 12.43 -1.73 13.52
C PHE A 69 11.03 -2.26 13.21
N ALA A 70 10.80 -3.54 13.50
CA ALA A 70 9.42 -4.03 13.52
C ALA A 70 8.68 -3.39 14.70
N GLY A 71 7.38 -3.15 14.50
CA GLY A 71 6.48 -2.72 15.58
C GLY A 71 6.46 -3.71 16.76
N PRO A 72 5.81 -3.34 17.87
CA PRO A 72 5.74 -4.17 19.07
C PRO A 72 5.16 -5.55 18.74
N ILE A 73 5.94 -6.61 18.99
CA ILE A 73 5.46 -7.98 18.85
C ILE A 73 5.04 -8.47 20.24
N TYR A 74 3.75 -8.72 20.39
CA TYR A 74 3.17 -9.27 21.61
C TYR A 74 3.33 -10.79 21.60
N VAL A 75 4.14 -11.31 22.51
CA VAL A 75 4.28 -12.76 22.71
C VAL A 75 3.40 -13.17 23.88
N LYS A 76 2.51 -14.15 23.66
CA LYS A 76 1.73 -14.75 24.74
C LYS A 76 2.65 -15.65 25.57
N ASN A 77 2.78 -15.32 26.85
CA ASN A 77 3.45 -16.18 27.81
C ASN A 77 2.46 -17.27 28.27
N LEU A 78 2.90 -18.53 28.38
CA LEU A 78 2.02 -19.64 28.77
C LEU A 78 1.58 -19.57 30.25
N GLU A 79 2.25 -18.74 31.06
CA GLU A 79 2.10 -18.74 32.53
C GLU A 79 1.58 -17.43 33.14
N ARG A 80 1.56 -16.30 32.40
CA ARG A 80 1.02 -15.02 32.90
C ARG A 80 0.33 -14.28 31.76
N ASP A 81 -0.74 -13.56 32.09
CA ASP A 81 -1.42 -12.64 31.18
C ASP A 81 -0.38 -11.79 30.44
N ALA A 82 -0.41 -11.94 29.13
CA ALA A 82 0.71 -11.68 28.24
C ALA A 82 1.17 -10.21 28.27
N GLU A 83 2.45 -9.97 28.52
CA GLU A 83 3.13 -8.75 28.08
C GLU A 83 4.64 -8.97 28.03
N ILE A 84 5.15 -9.41 26.87
CA ILE A 84 6.54 -9.13 26.51
C ILE A 84 6.51 -8.37 25.18
N LEU A 85 6.98 -7.12 25.24
CA LEU A 85 7.20 -6.23 24.10
C LEU A 85 8.61 -6.50 23.56
N TYR A 86 8.71 -7.34 22.53
CA TYR A 86 9.96 -7.47 21.79
C TYR A 86 10.03 -6.39 20.70
N ARG A 87 11.16 -5.70 20.64
CA ARG A 87 11.51 -4.83 19.51
C ARG A 87 12.48 -5.59 18.60
N PHE A 88 12.05 -5.88 17.38
CA PHE A 88 12.88 -6.57 16.40
C PHE A 88 13.69 -5.54 15.63
N VAL A 89 15.00 -5.76 15.60
CA VAL A 89 15.89 -5.06 14.68
C VAL A 89 16.23 -5.99 13.55
N TYR A 90 15.85 -5.62 12.33
CA TYR A 90 16.34 -6.26 11.11
C TYR A 90 17.56 -5.49 10.62
N MET A 91 18.70 -6.16 10.59
CA MET A 91 19.87 -5.67 9.89
C MET A 91 19.93 -6.32 8.51
N ARG A 92 19.84 -5.50 7.47
CA ARG A 92 20.00 -5.95 6.10
C ARG A 92 21.44 -5.72 5.65
N TYR A 93 22.16 -6.78 5.33
CA TYR A 93 23.54 -6.71 4.87
C TYR A 93 23.67 -7.08 3.39
N TYR A 94 24.57 -6.39 2.69
CA TYR A 94 25.01 -6.72 1.34
C TYR A 94 26.19 -7.69 1.39
N LYS A 95 26.02 -8.90 0.86
CA LYS A 95 27.12 -9.85 0.64
C LYS A 95 27.45 -9.89 -0.85
N SER A 96 28.62 -9.36 -1.22
CA SER A 96 29.16 -9.51 -2.57
C SER A 96 29.75 -10.92 -2.69
N SER A 97 28.99 -11.85 -3.27
CA SER A 97 29.59 -13.08 -3.81
C SER A 97 30.13 -12.78 -5.20
N GLU A 98 31.28 -13.35 -5.50
CA GLU A 98 32.16 -13.20 -6.68
C GLU A 98 31.53 -13.54 -8.05
N SER A 99 30.21 -13.52 -8.16
CA SER A 99 29.43 -13.82 -9.35
C SER A 99 28.15 -13.00 -9.25
N ARG A 100 27.97 -12.06 -10.18
CA ARG A 100 26.80 -11.22 -10.61
C ARG A 100 25.41 -11.36 -9.95
N THR A 101 25.28 -11.85 -8.74
CA THR A 101 24.05 -12.09 -7.98
C THR A 101 24.23 -11.48 -6.59
N CYS A 102 23.40 -10.49 -6.29
CA CYS A 102 23.37 -9.83 -5.00
C CYS A 102 22.53 -10.69 -4.06
N THR A 103 23.13 -11.23 -2.98
CA THR A 103 22.38 -11.94 -1.95
C THR A 103 22.27 -11.07 -0.71
N TYR A 104 21.03 -10.91 -0.23
CA TYR A 104 20.73 -10.23 1.02
C TYR A 104 20.56 -11.29 2.11
N HIS A 105 21.16 -11.03 3.28
CA HIS A 105 20.95 -11.85 4.47
C HIS A 105 20.28 -10.97 5.53
N ASP A 106 19.17 -11.47 6.08
CA ASP A 106 18.42 -10.81 7.13
C ASP A 106 18.75 -11.47 8.47
N TYR A 107 19.25 -10.68 9.43
CA TYR A 107 19.46 -11.13 10.81
C TYR A 107 18.53 -10.36 11.74
N GLY A 108 17.76 -11.09 12.56
CA GLY A 108 16.90 -10.53 13.59
C GLY A 108 17.54 -10.61 14.96
N ILE A 109 17.67 -9.48 15.66
CA ILE A 109 18.14 -9.43 17.05
C ILE A 109 16.94 -9.13 17.96
N PHE A 110 16.77 -9.94 19.01
CA PHE A 110 15.75 -9.75 20.04
C PHE A 110 16.32 -8.89 21.17
N PHE A 111 15.71 -7.74 21.42
CA PHE A 111 15.96 -6.97 22.63
C PHE A 111 14.77 -7.17 23.57
N ASN A 112 15.03 -7.70 24.78
CA ASN A 112 14.08 -7.62 25.88
C ASN A 112 14.02 -6.16 26.32
N GLY A 113 12.81 -5.60 26.42
CA GLY A 113 12.62 -4.21 26.86
C GLY A 113 13.27 -3.93 28.22
N VAL A 114 13.91 -2.76 28.32
CA VAL A 114 14.25 -2.09 29.59
C VAL A 114 12.98 -1.53 30.21
#